data_AF-A0A948U1C5-F1
#
_entry.id   AF-A0A948U1C5-F1
#
_cell.length_a   1.000
_cell.length_b   1.000
_cell.length_c   1.000
_cell.angle_alpha   90.00
_cell.angle_beta   90.00
_cell.angle_gamma   90.00
#
_symmetry.space_group_name_H-M   'P 1'
#
loop_
_entity.id
_entity.type
_entity.pdbx_description
1 polymer ?
#
loop_
_entity_poly.entity_id
_entity_poly.type
_entity_poly.pdbx_seq_one_letter_code
_entity_poly.pdbx_strand_id
1 'polypeptide(L)'
;MSKTSGFTLIELLVAVTILVLATSLVLPNFNFWQRQSALDATTQEIISALRLAQNQTTASEGASPFGIYFEMDKFTVFKGATFYPTSPDNNEHRLNPTLKISEINLGGGNAVLFERLTGNAANYGSVKIEQTSDSTKNKTVFIDYSGLISSVSSLPLDTDRKKDSRHVEVVYSQNAQDATTLSLYFPEAGLTQNINWQTYLNADKTQFDWTGTVAVSGSDQKIRIHTHRLTPADALFCVDRDRRYNTRSLSINLDGQNLINYSATGTTTKGTSLWAGEPQSQ
;
A
#
# COMPACT_ATOMS: atom_id res chain seq x y z
N MET A 1 61.39 29.26 -44.22
CA MET A 1 61.11 27.91 -43.67
C MET A 1 60.45 28.09 -42.31
N SER A 2 59.15 27.80 -42.19
CA SER A 2 58.48 27.80 -40.88
C SER A 2 58.87 26.53 -40.13
N LYS A 3 59.51 26.68 -38.97
CA LYS A 3 59.91 25.59 -38.09
C LYS A 3 58.66 25.02 -37.44
N THR A 4 58.30 23.77 -37.74
CA THR A 4 57.19 23.08 -37.08
C THR A 4 57.68 22.65 -35.70
N SER A 5 57.22 23.34 -34.65
CA SER A 5 57.52 23.00 -33.26
C SER A 5 56.64 21.81 -32.83
N GLY A 6 57.25 20.73 -32.38
CA GLY A 6 56.54 19.58 -31.78
C GLY A 6 56.27 19.80 -30.28
N PHE A 7 55.34 19.02 -29.71
CA PHE A 7 55.05 19.03 -28.28
C PHE A 7 56.21 18.46 -27.45
N THR A 8 56.44 19.04 -26.28
CA THR A 8 57.41 18.51 -25.31
C THR A 8 56.81 17.31 -24.55
N LEU A 9 57.66 16.41 -24.04
CA LEU A 9 57.23 15.25 -23.26
C LEU A 9 56.42 15.65 -22.02
N ILE A 10 56.80 16.76 -21.37
CA ILE A 10 56.10 17.26 -20.18
C ILE A 10 54.72 17.81 -20.52
N GLU A 11 54.57 18.52 -21.64
CA GLU A 11 53.26 19.00 -22.11
C GLU A 11 52.33 17.83 -22.43
N LEU A 12 52.87 16.76 -23.04
CA LEU A 12 52.10 15.55 -23.31
C LEU A 12 51.62 14.89 -22.00
N LEU A 13 52.49 14.76 -21.00
CA LEU A 13 52.14 14.18 -19.70
C LEU A 13 51.08 15.00 -18.97
N VAL A 14 51.20 16.33 -18.98
CA VAL A 14 50.22 17.24 -18.37
C VAL A 14 48.88 17.13 -19.10
N ALA A 15 48.87 17.13 -20.44
CA ALA A 15 47.65 17.00 -21.23
C ALA A 15 46.93 15.66 -20.99
N VAL A 16 47.67 14.55 -20.96
CA VAL A 16 47.11 13.22 -20.66
C VAL A 16 46.56 13.16 -19.23
N THR A 17 47.25 13.74 -18.26
CA THR A 17 46.78 13.79 -16.87
C THR A 17 45.47 14.56 -16.75
N ILE A 18 45.38 15.73 -17.40
CA ILE A 18 44.15 16.52 -17.44
C ILE A 18 43.02 15.73 -18.11
N LEU A 19 43.29 15.02 -19.22
CA LEU A 19 42.29 14.21 -19.91
C LEU A 19 41.76 13.07 -19.03
N VAL A 20 42.65 12.37 -18.31
CA VAL A 20 42.27 11.28 -17.41
C VAL A 20 41.42 11.80 -16.24
N LEU A 21 41.81 12.94 -15.65
CA LEU A 21 41.05 13.59 -14.58
C LEU A 21 39.69 14.10 -15.08
N ALA A 22 39.62 14.67 -16.28
CA ALA A 22 38.36 15.10 -16.87
C ALA A 22 37.43 13.91 -17.16
N THR A 23 37.96 12.83 -17.73
CA THR A 23 37.18 11.64 -18.10
C THR A 23 36.64 10.90 -16.87
N SER A 24 37.41 10.83 -15.78
CA SER A 24 36.97 10.18 -14.53
C SER A 24 35.78 10.89 -13.87
N LEU A 25 35.62 12.21 -14.09
CA LEU A 25 34.50 12.99 -13.59
C LEU A 25 33.25 12.88 -14.46
N VAL A 26 33.42 12.72 -15.78
CA VAL A 26 32.30 12.71 -16.75
C VAL A 26 31.61 11.36 -16.82
N LEU A 27 32.37 10.26 -16.87
CA LEU A 27 31.81 8.91 -17.08
C LEU A 27 30.78 8.46 -16.01
N PRO A 28 31.01 8.66 -14.70
CA PRO A 28 30.05 8.23 -13.68
C PRO A 28 28.73 8.99 -13.77
N ASN A 29 28.81 10.30 -14.02
CA ASN A 29 27.65 11.17 -14.15
C ASN A 29 26.82 10.76 -15.38
N PHE A 30 27.47 10.49 -16.52
CA PHE A 30 26.77 10.10 -17.74
C PHE A 30 25.93 8.83 -17.55
N ASN A 31 26.47 7.81 -16.88
CA ASN A 31 25.74 6.56 -16.63
C ASN A 31 24.52 6.77 -15.73
N PHE A 32 24.61 7.64 -14.72
CA PHE A 32 23.48 7.98 -13.86
C PHE A 32 22.36 8.68 -14.64
N TRP A 33 22.71 9.69 -15.45
CA TRP A 33 21.77 10.41 -16.31
C TRP A 33 21.07 9.49 -17.30
N GLN A 34 21.82 8.59 -17.94
CA GLN A 34 21.26 7.64 -18.91
C GLN A 34 20.21 6.72 -18.27
N ARG A 35 20.48 6.19 -17.06
CA ARG A 35 19.55 5.29 -16.37
C ARG A 35 18.31 6.00 -15.85
N GLN A 36 18.44 7.24 -15.38
CA GLN A 36 17.28 8.04 -14.98
C GLN A 36 16.41 8.41 -16.19
N SER A 37 17.04 8.81 -17.29
CA SER A 37 16.35 9.09 -18.55
C SER A 37 15.61 7.86 -19.09
N ALA A 38 16.23 6.67 -19.00
CA ALA A 38 15.57 5.42 -19.36
C ALA A 38 14.34 5.12 -18.49
N LEU A 39 14.42 5.35 -17.18
CA LEU A 39 13.29 5.15 -16.26
C LEU A 39 12.14 6.11 -16.60
N ASP A 40 12.45 7.36 -16.91
CA ASP A 40 11.48 8.39 -17.29
C ASP A 40 10.80 8.04 -18.63
N ALA A 41 11.59 7.69 -19.63
CA ALA A 41 11.11 7.30 -20.96
C ALA A 41 10.20 6.06 -20.89
N THR A 42 10.63 5.01 -20.18
CA THR A 42 9.84 3.78 -20.00
C THR A 42 8.51 4.06 -19.29
N THR A 43 8.53 4.92 -18.26
CA THR A 43 7.31 5.31 -17.55
C THR A 43 6.35 6.04 -18.49
N GLN A 44 6.84 6.96 -19.32
CA GLN A 44 6.01 7.66 -20.31
C GLN A 44 5.50 6.74 -21.42
N GLU A 45 6.31 5.76 -21.83
CA GLU A 45 5.92 4.75 -22.81
C GLU A 45 4.75 3.90 -22.29
N ILE A 46 4.82 3.41 -21.05
CA ILE A 46 3.72 2.67 -20.40
C ILE A 46 2.47 3.54 -20.30
N ILE A 47 2.58 4.79 -19.86
CA ILE A 47 1.44 5.71 -19.76
C ILE A 47 0.81 5.94 -21.14
N SER A 48 1.65 6.12 -22.18
CA SER A 48 1.18 6.35 -23.55
C SER A 48 0.50 5.11 -24.11
N ALA A 49 1.04 3.92 -23.85
CA ALA A 49 0.43 2.65 -24.23
C ALA A 49 -0.92 2.47 -23.53
N LEU A 50 -1.02 2.73 -22.22
CA LEU A 50 -2.28 2.62 -21.47
C LEU A 50 -3.35 3.56 -22.05
N ARG A 51 -2.98 4.81 -22.33
CA ARG A 51 -3.88 5.79 -22.97
C ARG A 51 -4.27 5.37 -24.38
N LEU A 52 -3.34 4.80 -25.14
CA LEU A 52 -3.62 4.27 -26.48
C LEU A 52 -4.65 3.15 -26.41
N ALA A 53 -4.44 2.15 -25.55
CA ALA A 53 -5.37 1.03 -25.36
C ALA A 53 -6.76 1.52 -24.90
N GLN A 54 -6.81 2.49 -23.99
CA GLN A 54 -8.07 3.14 -23.56
C GLN A 54 -8.77 3.86 -24.72
N ASN A 55 -8.03 4.63 -25.53
CA ASN A 55 -8.57 5.35 -26.68
C ASN A 55 -9.08 4.39 -27.76
N GLN A 56 -8.35 3.31 -28.07
CA GLN A 56 -8.78 2.31 -29.05
C GLN A 56 -10.05 1.56 -28.60
N THR A 57 -10.14 1.27 -27.30
CA THR A 57 -11.32 0.65 -26.69
C THR A 57 -12.56 1.54 -26.77
N THR A 58 -12.41 2.82 -26.42
CA THR A 58 -13.51 3.80 -26.40
C THR A 58 -13.95 4.19 -27.82
N ALA A 59 -13.02 4.30 -28.76
CA ALA A 59 -13.30 4.49 -30.19
C ALA A 59 -14.00 3.29 -30.85
N SER A 60 -14.15 2.17 -30.14
CA SER A 60 -14.72 0.91 -30.65
C SER A 60 -14.00 0.41 -31.92
N GLU A 61 -12.68 0.58 -32.00
CA GLU A 61 -11.88 0.08 -33.13
C GLU A 61 -12.02 -1.45 -33.22
N GLY A 62 -12.76 -1.94 -34.22
CA GLY A 62 -13.00 -3.36 -34.42
C GLY A 62 -13.87 -4.04 -33.35
N ALA A 63 -14.73 -3.29 -32.63
CA ALA A 63 -15.69 -3.79 -31.63
C ALA A 63 -15.08 -4.64 -30.49
N SER A 64 -13.78 -4.51 -30.23
CA SER A 64 -13.05 -5.29 -29.22
C SER A 64 -12.48 -4.37 -28.14
N PRO A 65 -12.45 -4.79 -26.86
CA PRO A 65 -11.68 -4.09 -25.85
C PRO A 65 -10.18 -4.30 -26.09
N PHE A 66 -9.37 -3.36 -25.59
CA PHE A 66 -7.92 -3.44 -25.59
C PHE A 66 -7.42 -3.38 -24.15
N GLY A 67 -6.27 -4.00 -23.93
CA GLY A 67 -5.62 -4.03 -22.63
C GLY A 67 -4.12 -4.08 -22.74
N ILE A 68 -3.47 -4.03 -21.58
CA ILE A 68 -2.03 -4.17 -21.44
C ILE A 68 -1.73 -5.28 -20.46
N TYR A 69 -0.91 -6.23 -20.88
CA TYR A 69 -0.38 -7.29 -20.04
C TYR A 69 1.05 -6.95 -19.64
N PHE A 70 1.35 -7.01 -18.34
CA PHE A 70 2.64 -6.68 -17.76
C PHE A 70 3.42 -7.93 -17.37
N GLU A 71 4.71 -7.92 -17.69
CA GLU A 71 5.69 -8.91 -17.29
C GLU A 71 6.90 -8.19 -16.67
N MET A 72 7.87 -8.94 -16.15
CA MET A 72 9.02 -8.33 -15.45
C MET A 72 9.88 -7.44 -16.37
N ASP A 73 10.06 -7.84 -17.63
CA ASP A 73 10.99 -7.21 -18.58
C ASP A 73 10.29 -6.64 -19.82
N LYS A 74 8.95 -6.70 -19.88
CA LYS A 74 8.17 -6.22 -21.01
C LYS A 74 6.72 -5.93 -20.61
N PHE A 75 6.03 -5.20 -21.47
CA PHE A 75 4.57 -5.11 -21.46
C PHE A 75 4.04 -5.30 -22.89
N THR A 76 2.83 -5.83 -23.00
CA THR A 76 2.22 -6.15 -24.31
C THR A 76 0.85 -5.49 -24.39
N VAL A 77 0.65 -4.64 -25.39
CA VAL A 77 -0.69 -4.15 -25.75
C VAL A 77 -1.38 -5.26 -26.54
N PHE A 78 -2.56 -5.67 -26.10
CA PHE A 78 -3.31 -6.75 -26.73
C PHE A 78 -4.75 -6.33 -27.00
N LYS A 79 -5.37 -7.02 -27.96
CA LYS A 79 -6.77 -6.87 -28.35
C LYS A 79 -7.59 -8.07 -27.89
N GLY A 80 -8.79 -7.80 -27.37
CA GLY A 80 -9.72 -8.81 -26.88
C GLY A 80 -9.92 -8.76 -25.35
N ALA A 81 -10.86 -9.55 -24.85
CA ALA A 81 -11.20 -9.58 -23.42
C ALA A 81 -10.14 -10.27 -22.54
N THR A 82 -9.26 -11.07 -23.16
CA THR A 82 -8.23 -11.85 -22.47
C THR A 82 -6.93 -11.78 -23.26
N PHE A 83 -5.81 -11.72 -22.55
CA PHE A 83 -4.49 -11.80 -23.16
C PHE A 83 -4.19 -13.22 -23.62
N TYR A 84 -3.79 -13.37 -24.89
CA TYR A 84 -3.29 -14.61 -25.46
C TYR A 84 -1.87 -14.39 -25.99
N PRO A 85 -0.83 -15.04 -25.42
CA PRO A 85 0.56 -14.77 -25.80
C PRO A 85 0.89 -14.98 -27.29
N THR A 86 0.17 -15.87 -27.96
CA THR A 86 0.38 -16.23 -29.37
C THR A 86 -0.46 -15.42 -30.36
N SER A 87 -1.23 -14.43 -29.87
CA SER A 87 -2.05 -13.60 -30.76
C SER A 87 -1.17 -12.76 -31.69
N PRO A 88 -1.46 -12.71 -33.00
CA PRO A 88 -0.73 -11.86 -33.94
C PRO A 88 -1.00 -10.36 -33.73
N ASP A 89 -2.07 -10.01 -33.02
CA ASP A 89 -2.43 -8.62 -32.70
C ASP A 89 -1.65 -8.05 -31.50
N ASN A 90 -0.78 -8.86 -30.87
CA ASN A 90 0.02 -8.42 -29.75
C ASN A 90 1.12 -7.45 -30.20
N ASN A 91 1.19 -6.30 -29.55
CA ASN A 91 2.30 -5.36 -29.69
C ASN A 91 3.18 -5.40 -28.44
N GLU A 92 4.31 -6.08 -28.53
CA GLU A 92 5.25 -6.29 -27.42
C GLU A 92 6.25 -5.13 -27.31
N HIS A 93 6.38 -4.58 -26.11
CA HIS A 93 7.34 -3.54 -25.76
C HIS A 93 8.29 -4.03 -24.69
N ARG A 94 9.57 -4.21 -25.05
CA ARG A 94 10.61 -4.66 -24.12
C ARG A 94 11.23 -3.49 -23.38
N LEU A 95 11.39 -3.65 -22.07
CA LEU A 95 12.07 -2.67 -21.24
C LEU A 95 13.57 -2.66 -21.51
N ASN A 96 14.21 -1.53 -21.21
CA ASN A 96 15.66 -1.47 -21.13
C ASN A 96 16.17 -2.48 -20.06
N PRO A 97 17.21 -3.30 -20.33
CA PRO A 97 17.75 -4.26 -19.36
C PRO A 97 18.21 -3.68 -18.01
N THR A 98 18.43 -2.36 -17.94
CA THR A 98 18.72 -1.67 -16.67
C THR A 98 17.49 -1.45 -15.79
N LEU A 99 16.30 -1.80 -16.28
CA LEU A 99 15.01 -1.61 -15.63
C LEU A 99 14.26 -2.93 -15.55
N LYS A 100 13.33 -3.01 -14.59
CA LYS A 100 12.35 -4.09 -14.50
C LYS A 100 11.05 -3.54 -13.92
N ILE A 101 9.94 -4.19 -14.24
CA ILE A 101 8.69 -4.04 -13.50
C ILE A 101 8.83 -4.91 -12.25
N SER A 102 8.93 -4.27 -11.09
CA SER A 102 9.18 -4.96 -9.82
C SER A 102 7.91 -5.32 -9.05
N GLU A 103 6.81 -4.62 -9.33
CA GLU A 103 5.55 -4.82 -8.62
C GLU A 103 4.37 -4.54 -9.56
N ILE A 104 3.39 -5.45 -9.57
CA ILE A 104 2.15 -5.35 -10.33
C ILE A 104 1.00 -5.58 -9.36
N ASN A 105 0.34 -4.51 -8.95
CA ASN A 105 -0.79 -4.54 -8.02
C ASN A 105 -2.05 -4.10 -8.75
N LEU A 106 -2.66 -4.99 -9.53
CA LEU A 106 -3.85 -4.70 -10.34
C LEU A 106 -5.12 -5.43 -9.83
N GLY A 107 -5.13 -5.81 -8.56
CA GLY A 107 -6.31 -6.39 -7.91
C GLY A 107 -6.67 -7.83 -8.32
N GLY A 108 -5.77 -8.58 -8.99
CA GLY A 108 -6.00 -10.00 -9.27
C GLY A 108 -5.33 -10.59 -10.50
N GLY A 109 -4.51 -9.83 -11.23
CA GLY A 109 -3.77 -10.32 -12.37
C GLY A 109 -2.72 -9.33 -12.88
N ASN A 110 -2.15 -9.64 -14.04
CA ASN A 110 -1.09 -8.84 -14.65
C ASN A 110 -1.58 -8.00 -15.85
N ALA A 111 -2.90 -7.94 -16.06
CA ALA A 111 -3.50 -7.21 -17.15
C ALA A 111 -4.32 -6.03 -16.64
N VAL A 112 -4.26 -4.91 -17.35
CA VAL A 112 -5.28 -3.86 -17.31
C VAL A 112 -6.14 -4.02 -18.55
N LEU A 113 -7.44 -4.20 -18.39
CA LEU A 113 -8.40 -4.22 -19.49
C LEU A 113 -9.32 -3.00 -19.38
N PHE A 114 -9.49 -2.28 -20.49
CA PHE A 114 -10.42 -1.15 -20.53
C PHE A 114 -11.80 -1.60 -21.02
N GLU A 115 -12.83 -1.02 -20.42
CA GLU A 115 -14.23 -1.25 -20.79
C GLU A 115 -14.65 -0.37 -21.96
N ARG A 116 -15.48 -0.95 -22.84
CA ARG A 116 -16.05 -0.24 -23.97
C ARG A 116 -16.97 0.88 -23.50
N LEU A 117 -17.04 1.97 -24.27
CA LEU A 117 -17.88 3.15 -24.06
C LEU A 117 -17.49 4.03 -22.86
N THR A 118 -17.07 3.44 -21.73
CA THR A 118 -16.70 4.17 -20.52
C THR A 118 -15.20 4.46 -20.43
N GLY A 119 -14.35 3.57 -20.95
CA GLY A 119 -12.90 3.66 -20.77
C GLY A 119 -12.45 3.36 -19.34
N ASN A 120 -13.33 2.84 -18.49
CA ASN A 120 -13.01 2.39 -17.14
C ASN A 120 -12.05 1.20 -17.19
N ALA A 121 -11.23 1.04 -16.16
CA ALA A 121 -10.32 -0.08 -16.03
C ALA A 121 -10.97 -1.20 -15.21
N ALA A 122 -11.17 -2.37 -15.80
CA ALA A 122 -11.73 -3.55 -15.11
C ALA A 122 -10.78 -4.09 -14.02
N ASN A 123 -9.47 -3.97 -14.27
CA ASN A 123 -8.40 -4.20 -13.31
C ASN A 123 -7.61 -2.91 -13.16
N TYR A 124 -7.45 -2.44 -11.93
CA TYR A 124 -6.85 -1.15 -11.61
C TYR A 124 -5.94 -1.26 -10.39
N GLY A 125 -5.09 -0.26 -10.19
CA GLY A 125 -4.11 -0.21 -9.12
C GLY A 125 -2.79 0.40 -9.59
N SER A 126 -1.66 -0.30 -9.43
CA SER A 126 -0.35 0.28 -9.73
C SER A 126 0.65 -0.69 -10.33
N VAL A 127 1.52 -0.16 -11.20
CA VAL A 127 2.69 -0.85 -11.74
C VAL A 127 3.95 -0.07 -11.38
N LYS A 128 4.90 -0.72 -10.71
CA LYS A 128 6.17 -0.12 -10.29
C LYS A 128 7.30 -0.55 -11.21
N ILE A 129 8.02 0.44 -11.75
CA ILE A 129 9.25 0.27 -12.51
C ILE A 129 10.43 0.71 -11.65
N GLU A 130 11.48 -0.10 -11.58
CA GLU A 130 12.70 0.24 -10.85
C GLU A 130 13.97 -0.11 -11.61
N GLN A 131 15.08 0.52 -11.23
CA GLN A 131 16.39 0.15 -11.74
C GLN A 131 16.84 -1.20 -11.17
N THR A 132 17.38 -2.07 -12.01
CA THR A 132 17.88 -3.39 -11.59
C THR A 132 19.08 -3.27 -10.63
N SER A 133 19.84 -2.17 -10.72
CA SER A 133 21.00 -1.89 -9.86
C SER A 133 20.66 -1.20 -8.53
N ASP A 134 19.51 -0.54 -8.42
CA ASP A 134 19.12 0.26 -7.24
C ASP A 134 17.60 0.40 -7.17
N SER A 135 16.96 -0.36 -6.28
CA SER A 135 15.50 -0.35 -6.11
C SER A 135 14.96 0.95 -5.53
N THR A 136 15.81 1.84 -4.98
CA THR A 136 15.40 3.17 -4.52
C THR A 136 15.14 4.13 -5.69
N LYS A 137 15.67 3.82 -6.88
CA LYS A 137 15.41 4.54 -8.13
C LYS A 137 14.25 3.87 -8.85
N ASN A 138 13.05 4.33 -8.55
CA ASN A 138 11.82 3.77 -9.08
C ASN A 138 10.81 4.85 -9.48
N LYS A 139 9.82 4.45 -10.28
CA LYS A 139 8.63 5.20 -10.61
C LYS A 139 7.44 4.27 -10.59
N THR A 140 6.28 4.80 -10.23
CA THR A 140 5.03 4.05 -10.19
C THR A 140 4.02 4.71 -11.10
N VAL A 141 3.38 3.89 -11.93
CA VAL A 141 2.21 4.28 -12.72
C VAL A 141 0.97 3.78 -12.00
N PHE A 142 0.03 4.68 -11.77
CA PHE A 142 -1.26 4.40 -11.15
C PHE A 142 -2.35 4.40 -12.22
N ILE A 143 -3.23 3.41 -12.14
CA ILE A 143 -4.42 3.25 -12.96
C ILE A 143 -5.61 3.21 -12.00
N ASP A 144 -6.51 4.18 -12.11
CA ASP A 144 -7.73 4.23 -11.32
C ASP A 144 -8.86 3.43 -12.00
N TYR A 145 -9.88 3.02 -11.23
CA TYR A 145 -11.09 2.39 -11.76
C TYR A 145 -11.74 3.23 -12.87
N SER A 146 -11.75 4.56 -12.73
CA SER A 146 -12.26 5.50 -13.74
C SER A 146 -11.45 5.53 -15.04
N GLY A 147 -10.34 4.78 -15.12
CA GLY A 147 -9.41 4.82 -16.25
C GLY A 147 -8.46 6.02 -16.23
N LEU A 148 -8.41 6.78 -15.13
CA LEU A 148 -7.40 7.83 -14.95
C LEU A 148 -6.01 7.19 -14.80
N ILE A 149 -5.07 7.64 -15.63
CA ILE A 149 -3.67 7.16 -15.63
C ILE A 149 -2.75 8.31 -15.18
N SER A 150 -2.00 8.09 -14.09
CA SER A 150 -1.14 9.10 -13.47
C SER A 150 0.18 8.53 -12.95
N SER A 151 1.18 9.40 -12.78
CA SER A 151 2.47 9.05 -12.12
C SER A 151 2.47 9.39 -10.62
N VAL A 152 1.34 9.88 -10.11
CA VAL A 152 1.09 10.24 -8.71
C VAL A 152 -0.16 9.52 -8.26
N SER A 153 -0.10 8.92 -7.07
CA SER A 153 -1.25 8.24 -6.49
C SER A 153 -2.41 9.23 -6.33
N SER A 154 -3.55 8.93 -6.94
CA SER A 154 -4.82 9.61 -6.67
C SER A 154 -5.51 9.07 -5.41
N LEU A 155 -5.07 7.90 -4.92
CA LEU A 155 -5.57 7.31 -3.69
C LEU A 155 -4.84 7.93 -2.49
N PRO A 156 -5.56 8.41 -1.46
CA PRO A 156 -4.93 8.87 -0.24
C PRO A 156 -4.14 7.71 0.39
N LEU A 157 -2.85 7.90 0.62
CA LEU A 157 -2.07 7.00 1.47
C LEU A 157 -2.48 7.25 2.93
N ASP A 158 -2.92 6.20 3.62
CA ASP A 158 -3.26 6.26 5.05
C ASP A 158 -2.05 6.52 5.96
N THR A 159 -0.83 6.51 5.40
CA THR A 159 0.44 6.67 6.13
C THR A 159 0.57 8.05 6.79
N ASP A 160 0.03 9.11 6.18
CA ASP A 160 0.10 10.49 6.70
C ASP A 160 -1.20 10.93 7.40
N ARG A 161 -2.20 10.04 7.52
CA ARG A 161 -3.44 10.34 8.22
C ARG A 161 -3.13 10.57 9.70
N LYS A 162 -3.56 11.72 10.24
CA LYS A 162 -3.61 11.93 11.70
C LYS A 162 -4.69 11.00 12.26
N LYS A 163 -4.26 9.82 12.71
CA LYS A 163 -5.12 8.81 13.31
C LYS A 163 -5.62 9.29 14.67
N ASP A 164 -6.91 9.16 14.93
CA ASP A 164 -7.54 9.42 16.21
C ASP A 164 -7.19 8.29 17.19
N SER A 165 -6.22 8.56 18.06
CA SER A 165 -5.82 7.63 19.14
C SER A 165 -6.95 7.24 20.11
N ARG A 166 -8.14 7.87 20.03
CA ARG A 166 -9.31 7.51 20.84
C ARG A 166 -10.12 6.36 20.25
N HIS A 167 -9.91 6.01 18.98
CA HIS A 167 -10.52 4.86 18.33
C HIS A 167 -9.44 3.86 17.96
N VAL A 168 -9.52 2.67 18.54
CA VAL A 168 -8.54 1.61 18.29
C VAL A 168 -9.25 0.35 17.86
N GLU A 169 -8.78 -0.22 16.77
CA GLU A 169 -9.27 -1.50 16.27
C GLU A 169 -8.33 -2.65 16.63
N VAL A 170 -8.90 -3.81 16.94
CA VAL A 170 -8.16 -5.06 17.14
C VAL A 170 -8.92 -6.21 16.49
N VAL A 171 -8.22 -6.96 15.64
CA VAL A 171 -8.76 -8.20 15.05
C VAL A 171 -8.70 -9.32 16.08
N TYR A 172 -9.76 -10.10 16.17
CA TYR A 172 -9.83 -11.34 16.92
C TYR A 172 -10.16 -12.49 15.97
N SER A 173 -9.18 -13.34 15.68
CA SER A 173 -9.26 -14.40 14.66
C SER A 173 -9.90 -15.69 15.20
N GLN A 174 -11.05 -15.57 15.85
CA GLN A 174 -11.89 -16.67 16.32
C GLN A 174 -13.35 -16.21 16.42
N ASN A 175 -14.29 -17.17 16.42
CA ASN A 175 -15.69 -16.91 16.69
C ASN A 175 -15.89 -16.18 18.04
N ALA A 176 -16.47 -14.98 17.99
CA ALA A 176 -16.88 -14.21 19.16
C ALA A 176 -18.41 -14.14 19.34
N GLN A 177 -19.21 -14.72 18.43
CA GLN A 177 -20.68 -14.67 18.49
C GLN A 177 -21.25 -15.47 19.67
N ASP A 178 -20.53 -16.49 20.10
CA ASP A 178 -20.90 -17.37 21.21
C ASP A 178 -20.17 -17.05 22.51
N ALA A 179 -19.42 -15.94 22.54
CA ALA A 179 -18.72 -15.51 23.73
C ALA A 179 -19.68 -15.19 24.87
N THR A 180 -19.25 -15.36 26.11
CA THR A 180 -20.12 -15.17 27.29
C THR A 180 -19.88 -13.85 27.98
N THR A 181 -18.62 -13.49 28.19
CA THR A 181 -18.23 -12.40 29.08
C THR A 181 -17.14 -11.56 28.43
N LEU A 182 -17.40 -10.26 28.33
CA LEU A 182 -16.39 -9.25 28.09
C LEU A 182 -15.97 -8.65 29.43
N SER A 183 -14.70 -8.74 29.77
CA SER A 183 -14.15 -8.26 31.04
C SER A 183 -13.25 -7.06 30.83
N LEU A 184 -13.55 -5.97 31.52
CA LEU A 184 -12.71 -4.79 31.64
C LEU A 184 -11.94 -4.88 32.96
N TYR A 185 -10.66 -5.21 32.88
CA TYR A 185 -9.79 -5.31 34.04
C TYR A 185 -8.92 -4.05 34.19
N PHE A 186 -9.01 -3.40 35.34
CA PHE A 186 -8.23 -2.22 35.70
C PHE A 186 -7.14 -2.62 36.70
N PRO A 187 -5.92 -2.93 36.24
CA PRO A 187 -4.89 -3.58 37.06
C PRO A 187 -4.45 -2.70 38.24
N GLU A 188 -4.36 -1.38 38.05
CA GLU A 188 -4.03 -0.42 39.13
C GLU A 188 -4.98 -0.49 40.33
N ALA A 189 -6.26 -0.82 40.10
CA ALA A 189 -7.28 -0.90 41.14
C ALA A 189 -7.62 -2.34 41.54
N GLY A 190 -7.08 -3.34 40.84
CA GLY A 190 -7.52 -4.74 40.98
C GLY A 190 -9.01 -4.95 40.66
N LEU A 191 -9.64 -4.03 39.92
CA LEU A 191 -11.07 -4.03 39.65
C LEU A 191 -11.35 -4.73 38.32
N THR A 192 -12.36 -5.61 38.29
CA THR A 192 -12.87 -6.20 37.05
C THR A 192 -14.35 -5.87 36.90
N GLN A 193 -14.71 -5.24 35.79
CA GLN A 193 -16.10 -5.08 35.35
C GLN A 193 -16.41 -6.16 34.32
N ASN A 194 -17.31 -7.09 34.66
CA ASN A 194 -17.81 -8.08 33.72
C ASN A 194 -19.06 -7.56 33.00
N ILE A 195 -19.12 -7.78 31.71
CA ILE A 195 -20.23 -7.43 30.82
C ILE A 195 -20.73 -8.73 30.22
N ASN A 196 -22.03 -9.00 30.38
CA ASN A 196 -22.66 -10.12 29.71
C ASN A 196 -22.71 -9.84 28.20
N TRP A 197 -21.86 -10.53 27.45
CA TRP A 197 -21.66 -10.29 26.01
C TRP A 197 -22.96 -10.44 25.23
N GLN A 198 -23.74 -11.48 25.54
CA GLN A 198 -24.96 -11.82 24.81
C GLN A 198 -26.06 -10.74 24.95
N THR A 199 -26.04 -9.93 26.01
CA THR A 199 -26.99 -8.83 26.19
C THR A 199 -26.83 -7.71 25.17
N TYR A 200 -25.63 -7.56 24.60
CA TYR A 200 -25.28 -6.43 23.73
C TYR A 200 -25.05 -6.85 22.27
N LEU A 201 -25.40 -8.10 21.93
CA LEU A 201 -25.49 -8.55 20.55
C LEU A 201 -26.83 -8.11 19.94
N ASN A 202 -26.81 -7.76 18.66
CA ASN A 202 -28.04 -7.66 17.87
C ASN A 202 -28.68 -9.05 17.66
N ALA A 203 -29.93 -9.08 17.22
CA ALA A 203 -30.70 -10.33 17.05
C ALA A 203 -29.99 -11.36 16.14
N ASP A 204 -29.30 -10.89 15.10
CA ASP A 204 -28.60 -11.73 14.13
C ASP A 204 -27.17 -12.13 14.57
N LYS A 205 -26.72 -11.67 15.75
CA LYS A 205 -25.35 -11.86 16.26
C LYS A 205 -24.24 -11.40 15.31
N THR A 206 -24.50 -10.39 14.50
CA THR A 206 -23.57 -9.80 13.53
C THR A 206 -22.95 -8.48 14.01
N GLN A 207 -23.42 -7.96 15.15
CA GLN A 207 -22.92 -6.75 15.75
C GLN A 207 -22.98 -6.84 17.27
N PHE A 208 -21.93 -6.37 17.92
CA PHE A 208 -21.87 -6.10 19.36
C PHE A 208 -21.71 -4.59 19.57
N ASP A 209 -22.42 -4.01 20.54
CA ASP A 209 -22.23 -2.61 20.94
C ASP A 209 -22.53 -2.42 22.43
N TRP A 210 -21.48 -2.14 23.20
CA TRP A 210 -21.56 -1.83 24.61
C TRP A 210 -20.99 -0.45 24.89
N THR A 211 -21.70 0.35 25.68
CA THR A 211 -21.20 1.62 26.23
C THR A 211 -21.47 1.67 27.71
N GLY A 212 -20.47 2.09 28.50
CA GLY A 212 -20.63 2.19 29.95
C GLY A 212 -19.63 3.11 30.63
N THR A 213 -19.95 3.40 31.90
CA THR A 213 -19.07 4.13 32.81
C THR A 213 -18.66 3.21 33.95
N VAL A 214 -17.36 3.09 34.21
CA VAL A 214 -16.82 2.30 35.33
C VAL A 214 -16.08 3.22 36.28
N ALA A 215 -16.49 3.27 37.55
CA ALA A 215 -15.79 4.03 38.58
C ALA A 215 -14.54 3.27 39.04
N VAL A 216 -13.35 3.84 38.82
CA VAL A 216 -12.06 3.20 39.12
C VAL A 216 -11.23 4.13 40.01
N SER A 217 -11.02 3.73 41.27
CA SER A 217 -10.25 4.50 42.25
C SER A 217 -10.68 5.98 42.34
N GLY A 218 -11.99 6.22 42.34
CA GLY A 218 -12.58 7.56 42.41
C GLY A 218 -12.59 8.36 41.10
N SER A 219 -12.28 7.73 39.96
CA SER A 219 -12.35 8.35 38.63
C SER A 219 -13.22 7.53 37.67
N ASP A 220 -14.21 8.16 37.05
CA ASP A 220 -15.10 7.51 36.08
C ASP A 220 -14.38 7.28 34.74
N GLN A 221 -14.42 6.04 34.24
CA GLN A 221 -13.89 5.63 32.94
C GLN A 221 -15.06 5.42 31.98
N LYS A 222 -15.16 6.23 30.91
CA LYS A 222 -16.24 6.16 29.92
C LYS A 222 -15.77 5.44 28.66
N ILE A 223 -16.23 4.22 28.45
CA ILE A 223 -15.71 3.34 27.42
C ILE A 223 -16.88 2.87 26.55
N ARG A 224 -16.67 2.85 25.24
CA ARG A 224 -17.52 2.12 24.30
C ARG A 224 -16.69 1.08 23.57
N ILE A 225 -17.27 -0.10 23.42
CA ILE A 225 -16.68 -1.22 22.69
C ILE A 225 -17.76 -1.74 21.75
N HIS A 226 -17.46 -1.74 20.46
CA HIS A 226 -18.37 -2.26 19.44
C HIS A 226 -17.61 -3.08 18.41
N THR A 227 -18.32 -3.72 17.50
CA THR A 227 -17.71 -4.42 16.36
C THR A 227 -18.08 -3.76 15.04
N HIS A 228 -17.09 -3.54 14.17
CA HIS A 228 -17.31 -3.24 12.75
C HIS A 228 -17.55 -4.52 11.93
N ARG A 229 -17.04 -5.65 12.42
CA ARG A 229 -17.26 -6.99 11.83
C ARG A 229 -17.39 -8.01 12.95
N LEU A 230 -18.38 -8.88 12.86
CA LEU A 230 -18.54 -10.03 13.75
C LEU A 230 -19.10 -11.19 12.93
N THR A 231 -18.29 -12.22 12.75
CA THR A 231 -18.60 -13.42 11.96
C THR A 231 -18.28 -14.69 12.78
N PRO A 232 -18.69 -15.88 12.31
CA PRO A 232 -18.26 -17.13 12.91
C PRO A 232 -16.75 -17.40 12.83
N ALA A 233 -16.00 -16.65 12.01
CA ALA A 233 -14.57 -16.85 11.81
C ALA A 233 -13.70 -15.80 12.54
N ASP A 234 -14.20 -14.57 12.66
CA ASP A 234 -13.45 -13.45 13.21
C ASP A 234 -14.35 -12.34 13.76
N ALA A 235 -13.75 -11.44 14.54
CA ALA A 235 -14.33 -10.16 14.91
C ALA A 235 -13.32 -9.02 14.75
N LEU A 236 -13.79 -7.87 14.28
CA LEU A 236 -13.07 -6.61 14.32
C LEU A 236 -13.65 -5.76 15.44
N PHE A 237 -12.96 -5.75 16.57
CA PHE A 237 -13.32 -4.95 17.73
C PHE A 237 -12.86 -3.52 17.54
N CYS A 238 -13.70 -2.60 17.99
CA CYS A 238 -13.46 -1.16 18.02
C CYS A 238 -13.61 -0.70 19.46
N VAL A 239 -12.60 -0.01 19.98
CA VAL A 239 -12.58 0.52 21.34
C VAL A 239 -12.49 2.04 21.26
N ASP A 240 -13.56 2.68 21.70
CA ASP A 240 -13.67 4.13 21.81
C ASP A 240 -13.33 4.56 23.24
N ARG A 241 -12.22 5.26 23.40
CA ARG A 241 -11.67 5.66 24.70
C ARG A 241 -11.08 7.08 24.65
N ASP A 242 -11.87 8.09 25.02
CA ASP A 242 -11.40 9.47 25.12
C ASP A 242 -10.55 9.69 26.38
N ARG A 243 -9.31 10.14 26.21
CA ARG A 243 -8.32 10.36 27.28
C ARG A 243 -8.73 11.42 28.30
N ARG A 244 -9.70 12.30 27.99
CA ARG A 244 -10.23 13.29 28.96
C ARG A 244 -10.98 12.63 30.11
N TYR A 245 -11.61 11.49 29.87
CA TYR A 245 -12.36 10.73 30.87
C TYR A 245 -11.61 9.46 31.28
N ASN A 246 -10.83 8.90 30.36
CA ASN A 246 -10.21 7.59 30.54
C ASN A 246 -8.72 7.72 30.88
N THR A 247 -8.44 7.69 32.18
CA THR A 247 -7.13 8.00 32.76
C THR A 247 -6.46 6.83 33.47
N ARG A 248 -7.10 5.65 33.52
CA ARG A 248 -6.56 4.44 34.19
C ARG A 248 -6.02 3.43 33.17
N SER A 249 -5.11 2.56 33.57
CA SER A 249 -4.78 1.39 32.74
C SER A 249 -5.97 0.43 32.61
N LEU A 250 -6.08 -0.26 31.48
CA LEU A 250 -7.19 -1.14 31.16
C LEU A 250 -6.71 -2.33 30.31
N SER A 251 -7.11 -3.54 30.70
CA SER A 251 -6.99 -4.75 29.90
C SER A 251 -8.39 -5.25 29.53
N ILE A 252 -8.62 -5.45 28.23
CA ILE A 252 -9.91 -5.94 27.72
C ILE A 252 -9.75 -7.43 27.38
N ASN A 253 -10.65 -8.25 27.91
CA ASN A 253 -10.62 -9.69 27.73
C ASN A 253 -11.97 -10.22 27.29
N LEU A 254 -11.99 -11.17 26.35
CA LEU A 254 -13.20 -11.90 25.95
C LEU A 254 -13.07 -13.35 26.39
N ASP A 255 -13.94 -13.81 27.30
CA ASP A 255 -13.88 -15.16 27.90
C ASP A 255 -12.47 -15.54 28.41
N GLY A 256 -11.79 -14.57 29.04
CA GLY A 256 -10.42 -14.72 29.55
C GLY A 256 -9.31 -14.54 28.51
N GLN A 257 -9.64 -14.36 27.23
CA GLN A 257 -8.67 -14.07 26.18
C GLN A 257 -8.35 -12.58 26.15
N ASN A 258 -7.10 -12.23 26.48
CA ASN A 258 -6.65 -10.84 26.51
C ASN A 258 -6.50 -10.29 25.09
N LEU A 259 -7.37 -9.35 24.72
CA LEU A 259 -7.45 -8.77 23.37
C LEU A 259 -6.46 -7.62 23.20
N ILE A 260 -6.46 -6.69 24.15
CA ILE A 260 -5.72 -5.44 24.08
C ILE A 260 -5.48 -4.86 25.47
N ASN A 261 -4.35 -4.16 25.64
CA ASN A 261 -4.01 -3.46 26.87
C ASN A 261 -3.77 -1.98 26.61
N TYR A 262 -4.16 -1.16 27.58
CA TYR A 262 -3.99 0.29 27.60
C TYR A 262 -3.21 0.71 28.84
N SER A 263 -2.21 1.57 28.66
CA SER A 263 -1.63 2.32 29.77
C SER A 263 -2.59 3.41 30.28
N ALA A 264 -2.28 4.00 31.43
CA ALA A 264 -2.99 5.19 31.95
C ALA A 264 -2.92 6.40 30.99
N THR A 265 -1.89 6.48 30.15
CA THR A 265 -1.72 7.52 29.13
C THR A 265 -2.47 7.20 27.82
N GLY A 266 -3.15 6.06 27.73
CA GLY A 266 -3.86 5.61 26.54
C GLY A 266 -2.95 5.08 25.44
N THR A 267 -1.74 4.63 25.76
CA THR A 267 -0.88 3.89 24.84
C THR A 267 -1.36 2.44 24.78
N THR A 268 -1.48 1.89 23.58
CA THR A 268 -1.96 0.52 23.37
C THR A 268 -0.82 -0.46 23.17
N THR A 269 -0.98 -1.67 23.71
CA THR A 269 -0.13 -2.82 23.39
C THR A 269 -1.00 -4.02 23.07
N LYS A 270 -0.44 -4.92 22.25
CA LYS A 270 -1.08 -6.19 21.90
C LYS A 270 -1.43 -7.00 23.15
N GLY A 271 -2.62 -7.60 23.13
CA GLY A 271 -3.03 -8.55 24.17
C GLY A 271 -2.26 -9.87 24.11
N THR A 272 -2.32 -10.66 25.19
CA THR A 272 -1.61 -11.96 25.26
C THR A 272 -2.31 -13.08 24.50
N SER A 273 -3.55 -12.88 24.02
CA SER A 273 -4.27 -13.87 23.21
C SER A 273 -3.56 -14.12 21.88
N LEU A 274 -3.42 -15.40 21.52
CA LEU A 274 -2.89 -15.81 20.20
C LEU A 274 -3.82 -15.41 19.06
N TRP A 275 -5.10 -15.21 19.34
CA TRP A 275 -6.12 -14.83 18.37
C TRP A 275 -6.23 -13.32 18.19
N ALA A 276 -5.64 -12.51 19.09
CA ALA A 276 -5.64 -11.06 18.98
C ALA A 276 -4.55 -10.57 18.02
N GLY A 277 -4.91 -9.64 17.14
CA GLY A 277 -4.00 -8.92 16.24
C GLY A 277 -3.31 -7.73 16.90
N GLU A 278 -2.44 -7.05 16.16
CA GLU A 278 -1.83 -5.78 16.59
C GLU A 278 -2.87 -4.65 16.63
N PRO A 279 -3.00 -3.90 17.73
CA PRO A 279 -3.90 -2.75 17.81
C PRO A 279 -3.58 -1.68 16.76
N GLN A 280 -4.60 -1.21 16.05
CA GLN A 280 -4.47 -0.15 15.04
C GLN A 280 -5.29 1.07 15.44
N SER A 281 -4.65 2.24 15.60
CA SER A 281 -5.39 3.50 15.67
C SER A 281 -5.91 3.88 14.28
N GLN A 282 -7.14 4.38 14.22
CA GLN A 282 -7.79 4.82 12.96
C GLN A 282 -7.74 6.34 12.83
#